data_AF-A0A8X6P5T5-F1
#
_entry.id   AF-A0A8X6P5T5-F1
#
_cell.length_a   1.000
_cell.length_b   1.000
_cell.length_c   1.000
_cell.angle_alpha   90.00
_cell.angle_beta   90.00
_cell.angle_gamma   90.00
#
_symmetry.space_group_name_H-M   'P 1'
#
loop_
_entity.id
_entity.type
_entity.pdbx_description
1 polymer ?
#
loop_
_entity_poly.entity_id
_entity_poly.type
_entity_poly.pdbx_seq_one_letter_code
_entity_poly.pdbx_strand_id
1 'polypeptide(L)'
;MYLAVTFFAILHFAIDFSLVAGVSPVPPGLTTSIPQAEHIFIETFRRVVHSSKTLINLFDLSQNTGLEYAQFLHRYAVLKHMEWKMLQPEMCADIASHPIVSFPHLSLDIMIGVYSKVTARYLYTEGILTIANAQALANTFAKMIENSATGILLSESDSRFEAINDGFIKFLTSFIQFLPPKGWKLCVTYGNFFQMEAANKGLL
;
A
#
# COMPACT_ATOMS: atom_id res chain seq x y z
N MET A 1 -29.33 35.31 28.76
CA MET A 1 -30.11 34.34 27.98
C MET A 1 -29.73 34.56 26.52
N TYR A 2 -28.62 33.94 26.07
CA TYR A 2 -28.55 32.90 25.02
C TYR A 2 -29.29 33.32 23.74
N LEU A 3 -28.71 33.43 22.54
CA LEU A 3 -27.61 32.69 21.93
C LEU A 3 -26.66 33.62 21.15
N ALA A 4 -25.38 33.62 21.53
CA ALA A 4 -24.26 33.62 20.60
C ALA A 4 -23.65 32.20 20.66
N VAL A 5 -22.83 31.84 19.67
CA VAL A 5 -22.17 30.53 19.45
C VAL A 5 -22.89 29.64 18.42
N THR A 6 -22.57 29.85 17.14
CA THR A 6 -21.85 28.88 16.27
C THR A 6 -21.89 29.36 14.81
N PHE A 7 -20.91 30.18 14.40
CA PHE A 7 -20.64 30.46 12.98
C PHE A 7 -19.13 30.59 12.69
N PHE A 8 -18.29 29.98 13.53
CA PHE A 8 -16.83 29.99 13.40
C PHE A 8 -16.29 28.57 13.58
N ALA A 9 -16.33 27.75 12.53
CA ALA A 9 -15.48 26.57 12.34
C ALA A 9 -15.61 25.93 10.94
N ILE A 10 -16.01 26.67 9.90
CA ILE A 10 -15.94 26.19 8.50
C ILE A 10 -14.94 27.09 7.76
N LEU A 11 -13.69 27.02 8.20
CA LEU A 11 -12.54 27.58 7.51
C LEU A 11 -11.34 26.79 8.02
N HIS A 12 -10.80 25.89 7.18
CA HIS A 12 -9.50 25.17 7.23
C HIS A 12 -9.51 23.75 6.62
N PHE A 13 -10.57 23.34 5.91
CA PHE A 13 -10.47 22.24 4.93
C PHE A 13 -10.67 22.78 3.52
N ALA A 14 -9.71 23.58 3.06
CA ALA A 14 -9.43 23.65 1.64
C ALA A 14 -8.69 22.34 1.28
N ILE A 15 -9.46 21.27 1.09
CA ILE A 15 -8.98 20.15 0.28
C ILE A 15 -8.93 20.72 -1.13
N ASP A 16 -7.71 20.92 -1.62
CA ASP A 16 -7.43 21.31 -2.99
C ASP A 16 -7.97 20.19 -3.91
N PHE A 17 -9.23 20.33 -4.32
CA PHE A 17 -9.95 19.42 -5.22
C PHE A 17 -9.44 19.50 -6.68
N SER A 18 -8.31 20.16 -6.90
CA SER A 18 -7.68 20.41 -8.20
C SER A 18 -6.88 19.21 -8.75
N LEU A 19 -6.82 18.08 -8.03
CA LEU A 19 -5.99 16.91 -8.39
C LEU A 19 -6.75 15.78 -9.12
N VAL A 20 -7.94 16.05 -9.64
CA VAL A 20 -8.72 15.07 -10.44
C VAL A 20 -8.58 15.29 -11.96
N ALA A 21 -7.90 16.33 -12.41
CA ALA A 21 -7.53 16.48 -13.83
C ALA A 21 -6.30 17.38 -13.98
N GLY A 22 -5.13 16.79 -14.20
CA GLY A 22 -3.93 17.56 -14.51
C GLY A 22 -2.66 16.79 -14.25
N VAL A 23 -2.04 16.32 -15.32
CA VAL A 23 -0.63 15.94 -15.33
C VAL A 23 0.16 17.16 -14.87
N SER A 24 0.60 17.18 -13.61
CA SER A 24 1.51 18.21 -13.14
C SER A 24 2.90 17.86 -13.68
N PRO A 25 3.50 18.70 -14.54
CA PRO A 25 4.84 18.43 -15.04
C PRO A 25 5.82 18.49 -13.87
N VAL A 26 6.58 17.41 -13.71
CA VAL A 26 7.68 17.34 -12.74
C VAL A 26 8.60 18.55 -12.95
N PRO A 27 8.84 19.39 -11.93
CA PRO A 27 9.76 20.51 -12.05
C PRO A 27 11.15 19.99 -12.44
N PRO A 28 11.81 20.55 -13.47
CA PRO A 28 13.15 20.13 -13.86
C PRO A 28 14.13 20.61 -12.78
N GLY A 29 14.60 19.69 -11.92
CA GLY A 29 15.63 20.01 -10.94
C GLY A 29 15.66 19.24 -9.61
N LEU A 30 14.81 18.24 -9.38
CA LEU A 30 14.94 17.34 -8.22
C LEU A 30 15.61 16.04 -8.66
N THR A 31 16.79 15.75 -8.11
CA THR A 31 17.46 14.45 -8.28
C THR A 31 16.48 13.33 -7.94
N THR A 32 16.16 12.50 -8.94
CA THR A 32 15.19 11.39 -8.91
C THR A 32 15.66 10.17 -8.13
N SER A 33 16.51 10.35 -7.11
CA SER A 33 17.06 9.25 -6.33
C SER A 33 16.09 8.83 -5.22
N ILE A 34 15.67 7.58 -5.24
CA ILE A 34 14.98 6.93 -4.11
C ILE A 34 15.82 7.15 -2.84
N PRO A 35 15.25 7.62 -1.72
CA PRO A 35 15.98 7.78 -0.47
C PRO A 35 16.71 6.49 -0.09
N GLN A 36 17.95 6.61 0.42
CA GLN A 36 18.80 5.45 0.70
C GLN A 36 18.14 4.43 1.65
N ALA A 37 17.38 4.91 2.64
CA ALA A 37 16.62 4.06 3.55
C ALA A 37 15.54 3.24 2.83
N GLU A 38 14.82 3.85 1.88
CA GLU A 38 13.83 3.14 1.05
C GLU A 38 14.52 2.09 0.18
N HIS A 39 15.65 2.42 -0.44
CA HIS A 39 16.42 1.48 -1.26
C HIS A 39 16.90 0.27 -0.46
N ILE A 40 17.48 0.48 0.73
CA ILE A 40 17.92 -0.62 1.62
C ILE A 40 16.74 -1.52 2.01
N PHE A 41 15.60 -0.92 2.35
CA PHE A 41 14.40 -1.68 2.69
C PHE A 41 13.94 -2.55 1.52
N ILE A 42 13.81 -1.95 0.32
CA ILE A 42 13.32 -2.63 -0.89
C ILE A 42 14.23 -3.81 -1.25
N GLU A 43 15.54 -3.58 -1.34
CA GLU A 43 16.50 -4.63 -1.70
C GLU A 43 16.58 -5.74 -0.66
N THR A 44 16.49 -5.40 0.63
CA THR A 44 16.45 -6.39 1.70
C THR A 44 15.18 -7.24 1.59
N PHE A 45 14.02 -6.62 1.46
CA PHE A 45 12.75 -7.34 1.37
C PHE A 45 12.72 -8.28 0.16
N ARG A 46 13.13 -7.79 -1.02
CA ARG A 46 13.26 -8.62 -2.23
C ARG A 46 14.13 -9.85 -1.98
N ARG A 47 15.31 -9.66 -1.37
CA ARG A 47 16.22 -10.77 -1.05
C ARG A 47 15.60 -11.78 -0.10
N VAL A 48 14.91 -11.32 0.95
CA VAL A 48 14.23 -12.20 1.91
C VAL A 48 13.14 -13.01 1.22
N VAL A 49 12.30 -12.38 0.41
CA VAL A 49 11.25 -13.08 -0.34
C VAL A 49 11.86 -14.16 -1.24
N HIS A 50 12.86 -13.83 -2.05
CA HIS A 50 13.52 -14.80 -2.94
C HIS A 50 14.24 -15.94 -2.20
N SER A 51 14.51 -15.79 -0.89
CA SER A 51 15.11 -16.84 -0.06
C SER A 51 14.09 -17.76 0.63
N SER A 52 12.81 -17.40 0.67
CA SER A 52 11.74 -18.20 1.30
C SER A 52 10.79 -18.77 0.26
N LYS A 53 10.69 -20.11 0.22
CA LYS A 53 9.70 -20.81 -0.62
C LYS A 53 8.27 -20.39 -0.29
N THR A 54 7.98 -20.16 0.98
CA THR A 54 6.66 -19.71 1.44
C THR A 54 6.34 -18.32 0.89
N LEU A 55 7.28 -17.38 0.98
CA LEU A 55 7.07 -16.01 0.48
C LEU A 55 7.00 -15.97 -1.05
N ILE A 56 7.80 -16.76 -1.76
CA ILE A 56 7.67 -16.92 -3.22
C ILE A 56 6.26 -17.43 -3.56
N ASN A 57 5.82 -18.51 -2.91
CA ASN A 57 4.50 -19.08 -3.14
C ASN A 57 3.36 -18.13 -2.75
N LEU A 58 3.57 -17.22 -1.81
CA LEU A 58 2.56 -16.20 -1.50
C LEU A 58 2.50 -15.15 -2.62
N PHE A 59 3.63 -14.56 -2.97
CA PHE A 59 3.67 -13.40 -3.86
C PHE A 59 3.62 -13.73 -5.36
N ASP A 60 3.90 -14.96 -5.79
CA ASP A 60 3.80 -15.35 -7.19
C ASP A 60 2.34 -15.59 -7.62
N LEU A 61 1.59 -14.50 -7.78
CA LEU A 61 0.20 -14.51 -8.23
C LEU A 61 0.09 -14.57 -9.76
N SER A 62 1.06 -15.16 -10.46
CA SER A 62 1.09 -15.22 -11.93
C SER A 62 -0.12 -15.94 -12.55
N GLN A 63 -0.77 -16.82 -11.79
CA GLN A 63 -2.00 -17.51 -12.20
C GLN A 63 -3.26 -16.66 -12.00
N ASN A 64 -3.14 -15.48 -11.37
CA ASN A 64 -4.25 -14.60 -11.08
C ASN A 64 -4.21 -13.34 -11.94
N THR A 65 -5.39 -12.83 -12.26
CA THR A 65 -5.51 -11.55 -12.97
C THR A 65 -5.49 -10.39 -11.99
N GLY A 66 -5.13 -9.21 -12.50
CA GLY A 66 -5.26 -7.96 -11.76
C GLY A 66 -6.70 -7.67 -11.33
N LEU A 67 -7.69 -8.08 -12.15
CA LEU A 67 -9.11 -7.91 -11.83
C LEU A 67 -9.54 -8.74 -10.60
N GLU A 68 -9.15 -10.01 -10.54
CA GLU A 68 -9.43 -10.89 -9.39
C GLU A 68 -8.88 -10.29 -8.10
N TYR A 69 -7.62 -9.87 -8.15
CA TYR A 69 -6.96 -9.29 -6.99
C TYR A 69 -7.54 -7.92 -6.60
N ALA A 70 -7.88 -7.07 -7.57
CA ALA A 70 -8.51 -5.77 -7.33
C ALA A 70 -9.86 -5.93 -6.63
N GLN A 71 -10.69 -6.88 -7.08
CA GLN A 71 -11.98 -7.15 -6.47
C GLN A 71 -11.85 -7.67 -5.04
N PHE A 72 -10.90 -8.59 -4.79
CA PHE A 72 -10.58 -9.01 -3.43
C PHE A 72 -10.14 -7.82 -2.58
N LEU A 73 -9.15 -7.06 -3.05
CA LEU A 73 -8.54 -5.96 -2.31
C LEU A 73 -9.57 -4.88 -1.99
N HIS A 74 -10.46 -4.54 -2.92
CA HIS A 74 -11.54 -3.59 -2.68
C HIS A 74 -12.41 -4.04 -1.50
N ARG A 75 -12.93 -5.28 -1.52
CA ARG A 75 -13.77 -5.81 -0.43
C ARG A 75 -13.02 -5.84 0.90
N TYR A 76 -11.78 -6.33 0.89
CA TYR A 76 -10.93 -6.41 2.08
C TYR A 76 -10.65 -5.02 2.66
N ALA A 77 -10.28 -4.05 1.81
CA ALA A 77 -9.94 -2.69 2.22
C ALA A 77 -11.16 -1.94 2.78
N VAL A 78 -12.35 -2.08 2.19
CA VAL A 78 -13.59 -1.49 2.75
C VAL A 78 -13.80 -1.94 4.20
N LEU A 79 -13.70 -3.25 4.46
CA LEU A 79 -13.86 -3.80 5.81
C LEU A 79 -12.84 -3.20 6.79
N LYS A 80 -11.55 -3.16 6.41
CA LYS A 80 -10.50 -2.58 7.27
C LYS A 80 -10.66 -1.07 7.49
N HIS A 81 -11.06 -0.32 6.47
CA HIS A 81 -11.30 1.10 6.61
C HIS A 81 -12.51 1.41 7.49
N MET A 82 -13.55 0.57 7.48
CA MET A 82 -14.66 0.65 8.42
C MET A 82 -14.21 0.38 9.85
N GLU A 83 -13.37 -0.64 10.08
CA GLU A 83 -12.75 -0.92 11.39
C GLU A 83 -11.96 0.29 11.93
N TRP A 84 -11.28 1.03 11.04
CA TRP A 84 -10.53 2.25 11.37
C TRP A 84 -11.37 3.53 11.38
N LYS A 85 -12.70 3.41 11.22
CA LYS A 85 -13.65 4.53 11.25
C LYS A 85 -13.32 5.63 10.24
N MET A 86 -12.87 5.24 9.04
CA MET A 86 -12.66 6.18 7.94
C MET A 86 -13.99 6.74 7.45
N LEU A 87 -14.01 8.02 7.06
CA LEU A 87 -15.24 8.70 6.63
C LEU A 87 -15.77 8.22 5.27
N GLN A 88 -14.88 7.72 4.40
CA GLN A 88 -15.18 7.28 3.03
C GLN A 88 -14.40 5.98 2.70
N PRO A 89 -14.76 4.85 3.33
CA PRO A 89 -14.00 3.61 3.21
C PRO A 89 -14.01 3.03 1.78
N GLU A 90 -15.12 3.16 1.06
CA GLU A 90 -15.29 2.71 -0.33
C GLU A 90 -14.40 3.52 -1.28
N MET A 91 -14.44 4.84 -1.19
CA MET A 91 -13.61 5.69 -2.06
C MET A 91 -12.11 5.42 -1.88
N CYS A 92 -11.67 5.17 -0.63
CA CYS A 92 -10.28 4.80 -0.35
C CYS A 92 -9.91 3.44 -0.96
N ALA A 93 -10.81 2.46 -0.84
CA ALA A 93 -10.62 1.12 -1.40
C ALA A 93 -10.58 1.15 -2.94
N ASP A 94 -11.43 1.95 -3.57
CA ASP A 94 -11.42 2.17 -5.04
C ASP A 94 -10.09 2.75 -5.50
N ILE A 95 -9.59 3.81 -4.83
CA ILE A 95 -8.30 4.42 -5.16
C ILE A 95 -7.16 3.40 -5.07
N ALA A 96 -7.16 2.56 -4.03
CA ALA A 96 -6.10 1.57 -3.83
C ALA A 96 -6.15 0.42 -4.84
N SER A 97 -7.36 -0.02 -5.23
CA SER A 97 -7.55 -1.25 -6.01
C SER A 97 -7.71 -1.03 -7.51
N HIS A 98 -8.27 0.11 -7.95
CA HIS A 98 -8.58 0.35 -9.36
C HIS A 98 -7.38 0.20 -10.31
N PRO A 99 -6.18 0.75 -10.00
CA PRO A 99 -5.03 0.64 -10.91
C PRO A 99 -4.58 -0.80 -11.18
N ILE A 100 -4.90 -1.74 -10.29
CA ILE A 100 -4.52 -3.15 -10.38
C ILE A 100 -5.25 -3.86 -11.53
N VAL A 101 -6.44 -3.39 -11.92
CA VAL A 101 -7.25 -4.03 -12.99
C VAL A 101 -6.50 -4.09 -14.33
N SER A 102 -5.55 -3.18 -14.55
CA SER A 102 -4.73 -3.12 -15.78
C SER A 102 -3.79 -4.32 -15.97
N PHE A 103 -3.49 -5.08 -14.91
CA PHE A 103 -2.52 -6.17 -14.97
C PHE A 103 -3.17 -7.47 -15.49
N PRO A 104 -2.70 -8.05 -16.61
CA PRO A 104 -3.19 -9.35 -17.06
C PRO A 104 -2.81 -10.47 -16.08
N HIS A 105 -1.62 -10.37 -15.49
CA HIS A 105 -1.10 -11.29 -14.48
C HIS A 105 -0.30 -10.53 -13.43
N LEU A 106 -0.37 -10.99 -12.18
CA LEU A 106 0.36 -10.40 -11.06
C LEU A 106 1.60 -11.24 -10.71
N SER A 107 2.65 -11.11 -11.52
CA SER A 107 3.92 -11.83 -11.28
C SER A 107 4.54 -11.50 -9.91
N LEU A 108 5.37 -12.41 -9.42
CA LEU A 108 6.18 -12.23 -8.21
C LEU A 108 6.87 -10.85 -8.16
N ASP A 109 7.54 -10.44 -9.23
CA ASP A 109 8.29 -9.18 -9.30
C ASP A 109 7.41 -7.93 -9.15
N ILE A 110 6.21 -7.96 -9.73
CA ILE A 110 5.23 -6.87 -9.61
C ILE A 110 4.80 -6.77 -8.14
N MET A 111 4.40 -7.88 -7.55
CA MET A 111 3.85 -7.89 -6.20
C MET A 111 4.89 -7.49 -5.14
N ILE A 112 6.09 -8.10 -5.15
CA ILE A 112 7.15 -7.72 -4.21
C ILE A 112 7.64 -6.29 -4.46
N GLY A 113 7.67 -5.87 -5.73
CA GLY A 113 8.08 -4.52 -6.12
C GLY A 113 7.13 -3.48 -5.56
N VAL A 114 5.83 -3.64 -5.74
CA VAL A 114 4.83 -2.70 -5.23
C VAL A 114 4.79 -2.73 -3.70
N TYR A 115 4.64 -3.90 -3.06
CA TYR A 115 4.55 -3.98 -1.60
C TYR A 115 5.78 -3.41 -0.90
N SER A 116 6.98 -3.68 -1.40
CA SER A 116 8.20 -3.11 -0.81
C SER A 116 8.27 -1.59 -0.97
N LYS A 117 7.95 -1.06 -2.16
CA LYS A 117 7.96 0.39 -2.42
C LYS A 117 6.90 1.13 -1.60
N VAL A 118 5.67 0.61 -1.54
CA VAL A 118 4.58 1.19 -0.74
C VAL A 118 4.98 1.23 0.73
N THR A 119 5.41 0.10 1.31
CA THR A 119 5.80 0.03 2.72
C THR A 119 6.97 0.96 3.01
N ALA A 120 8.01 0.94 2.17
CA ALA A 120 9.19 1.78 2.35
C ALA A 120 8.82 3.27 2.32
N ARG A 121 8.09 3.71 1.28
CA ARG A 121 7.65 5.10 1.13
C ARG A 121 6.76 5.54 2.28
N TYR A 122 5.80 4.70 2.66
CA TYR A 122 4.86 5.04 3.72
C TYR A 122 5.60 5.22 5.04
N LEU A 123 6.41 4.24 5.47
CA LEU A 123 7.19 4.35 6.70
C LEU A 123 8.19 5.51 6.68
N TYR A 124 8.81 5.80 5.53
CA TYR A 124 9.74 6.93 5.39
C TYR A 124 9.03 8.26 5.62
N THR A 125 7.87 8.45 4.98
CA THR A 125 7.09 9.69 5.12
C THR A 125 6.42 9.85 6.48
N GLU A 126 6.29 8.76 7.25
CA GLU A 126 5.86 8.79 8.66
C GLU A 126 7.03 8.96 9.64
N GLY A 127 8.27 9.06 9.15
CA GLY A 127 9.47 9.22 9.97
C GLY A 127 9.91 7.96 10.71
N ILE A 128 9.35 6.79 10.37
CA ILE A 128 9.66 5.50 11.00
C ILE A 128 10.86 4.83 10.32
N LEU A 129 10.94 4.91 8.99
CA LEU A 129 12.02 4.29 8.22
C LEU A 129 13.25 5.21 8.22
N THR A 130 14.38 4.67 8.69
CA THR A 130 15.69 5.31 8.69
C THR A 130 16.72 4.36 8.09
N ILE A 131 17.89 4.87 7.71
CA ILE A 131 18.99 4.02 7.20
C ILE A 131 19.37 2.94 8.24
N ALA A 132 19.35 3.30 9.53
CA ALA A 132 19.78 2.42 10.62
C ALA A 132 18.82 1.23 10.85
N ASN A 133 17.52 1.38 10.57
CA ASN A 133 16.52 0.34 10.84
C ASN A 133 15.93 -0.30 9.58
N ALA A 134 16.27 0.19 8.38
CA ALA A 134 15.65 -0.26 7.12
C ALA A 134 15.74 -1.77 6.89
N GLN A 135 16.90 -2.38 7.12
CA GLN A 135 17.09 -3.81 6.96
C GLN A 135 16.25 -4.62 7.98
N ALA A 136 16.24 -4.19 9.24
CA ALA A 136 15.48 -4.87 10.29
C ALA A 136 13.96 -4.79 10.05
N LEU A 137 13.48 -3.62 9.61
CA LEU A 137 12.07 -3.42 9.26
C LEU A 137 11.67 -4.25 8.04
N ALA A 138 12.51 -4.36 7.02
CA ALA A 138 12.24 -5.21 5.86
C ALA A 138 12.14 -6.69 6.23
N ASN A 139 13.04 -7.19 7.08
CA ASN A 139 12.97 -8.55 7.62
C ASN A 139 11.69 -8.77 8.44
N THR A 140 11.33 -7.81 9.28
CA THR A 140 10.12 -7.87 10.11
C THR A 140 8.86 -7.89 9.25
N PHE A 141 8.82 -7.07 8.20
CA PHE A 141 7.73 -7.03 7.24
C PHE A 141 7.55 -8.38 6.54
N ALA A 142 8.63 -8.96 6.00
CA ALA A 142 8.59 -10.28 5.39
C ALA A 142 8.10 -11.36 6.37
N LYS A 143 8.60 -11.34 7.61
CA LYS A 143 8.17 -12.28 8.66
C LYS A 143 6.68 -12.13 9.02
N MET A 144 6.15 -10.91 9.05
CA MET A 144 4.72 -10.71 9.34
C MET A 144 3.81 -11.23 8.23
N ILE A 145 4.23 -11.12 6.96
CA ILE A 145 3.54 -11.74 5.83
C ILE A 145 3.61 -13.27 5.93
N GLU A 146 4.80 -13.83 6.17
CA GLU A 146 4.99 -15.27 6.31
C GLU A 146 4.17 -15.85 7.48
N ASN A 147 4.17 -15.17 8.64
CA ASN A 147 3.36 -15.55 9.78
C ASN A 147 1.85 -15.50 9.46
N SER A 148 1.41 -14.52 8.68
CA SER A 148 0.00 -14.39 8.28
C SER A 148 -0.45 -15.51 7.34
N ALA A 149 0.49 -16.23 6.71
CA ALA A 149 0.21 -17.41 5.91
C ALA A 149 0.14 -18.73 6.72
N THR A 150 0.43 -18.69 8.02
CA THR A 150 0.44 -19.91 8.85
C THR A 150 -0.97 -20.47 8.99
N GLY A 151 -1.15 -21.74 8.65
CA GLY A 151 -2.46 -22.42 8.73
C GLY A 151 -3.41 -22.10 7.58
N ILE A 152 -2.94 -21.36 6.56
CA ILE A 152 -3.71 -21.01 5.36
C ILE A 152 -3.43 -22.01 4.24
N LEU A 153 -4.45 -22.32 3.45
CA LEU A 153 -4.32 -23.16 2.27
C LEU A 153 -3.76 -22.36 1.09
N LEU A 154 -2.44 -22.44 0.89
CA LEU A 154 -1.72 -21.68 -0.16
C LEU A 154 -2.04 -22.12 -1.59
N SER A 155 -2.89 -23.12 -1.81
CA SER A 155 -3.40 -23.46 -3.15
C SER A 155 -4.60 -22.61 -3.57
N GLU A 156 -5.22 -21.88 -2.65
CA GLU A 156 -6.37 -21.02 -2.94
C GLU A 156 -5.94 -19.55 -3.09
N SER A 157 -6.40 -18.90 -4.15
CA SER A 157 -6.03 -17.51 -4.48
C SER A 157 -6.44 -16.52 -3.39
N ASP A 158 -7.70 -16.54 -2.95
CA ASP A 158 -8.23 -15.63 -1.92
C ASP A 158 -7.47 -15.76 -0.60
N SER A 159 -7.16 -17.01 -0.20
CA SER A 159 -6.33 -17.33 0.95
C SER A 159 -4.94 -16.67 0.89
N ARG A 160 -4.29 -16.69 -0.28
CA ARG A 160 -2.99 -16.03 -0.48
C ARG A 160 -3.12 -14.51 -0.48
N PHE A 161 -4.17 -13.99 -1.11
CA PHE A 161 -4.45 -12.55 -1.14
C PHE A 161 -4.67 -12.02 0.28
N GLU A 162 -5.45 -12.74 1.08
CA GLU A 162 -5.67 -12.42 2.48
C GLU A 162 -4.36 -12.43 3.26
N ALA A 163 -3.58 -13.52 3.20
CA ALA A 163 -2.31 -13.63 3.92
C ALA A 163 -1.35 -12.45 3.66
N ILE A 164 -1.21 -12.02 2.39
CA ILE A 164 -0.37 -10.87 2.02
C ILE A 164 -0.90 -9.58 2.65
N ASN A 165 -2.20 -9.32 2.50
CA ASN A 165 -2.81 -8.08 2.98
C ASN A 165 -2.91 -8.01 4.50
N ASP A 166 -3.21 -9.13 5.15
CA ASP A 166 -3.19 -9.26 6.61
C ASP A 166 -1.80 -8.99 7.17
N GLY A 167 -0.76 -9.60 6.57
CA GLY A 167 0.62 -9.38 7.00
C GLY A 167 1.07 -7.94 6.82
N PHE A 168 0.68 -7.32 5.72
CA PHE A 168 0.93 -5.90 5.45
C PHE A 168 0.24 -4.98 6.46
N ILE A 169 -1.05 -5.20 6.73
CA ILE A 169 -1.79 -4.39 7.69
C ILE A 169 -1.27 -4.61 9.12
N LYS A 170 -1.02 -5.85 9.54
CA LYS A 170 -0.42 -6.18 10.86
C LYS A 170 0.94 -5.50 11.05
N PHE A 171 1.74 -5.46 9.99
CA PHE A 171 3.02 -4.77 10.02
C PHE A 171 2.87 -3.26 10.20
N LEU A 172 2.05 -2.60 9.39
CA LEU A 172 1.86 -1.15 9.52
C LEU A 172 1.22 -0.76 10.85
N THR A 173 0.20 -1.52 11.30
CA THR A 173 -0.48 -1.26 12.58
C THR A 173 0.40 -1.47 13.81
N SER A 174 1.52 -2.21 13.69
CA SER A 174 2.49 -2.35 14.78
C SER A 174 3.27 -1.06 15.10
N PHE A 175 3.25 -0.08 14.18
CA PHE A 175 3.91 1.22 14.35
C PHE A 175 2.93 2.40 14.29
N ILE A 176 1.79 2.22 13.61
CA ILE A 176 0.91 3.31 13.21
C ILE A 176 -0.52 3.02 13.67
N GLN A 177 -1.09 3.94 14.44
CA GLN A 177 -2.52 3.98 14.62
C GLN A 177 -3.17 4.62 13.39
N PHE A 178 -3.97 3.84 12.66
CA PHE A 178 -4.71 4.36 11.51
C PHE A 178 -5.84 5.27 11.96
N LEU A 179 -5.55 6.57 11.95
CA LEU A 179 -6.55 7.63 11.93
C LEU A 179 -6.91 7.97 10.48
N PRO A 180 -8.08 8.58 10.20
CA PRO A 180 -8.55 8.78 8.83
C PRO A 180 -7.53 9.43 7.86
N PRO A 181 -6.75 10.45 8.23
CA PRO A 181 -5.75 11.03 7.33
C PRO A 181 -4.63 10.03 6.95
N LYS A 182 -4.22 9.17 7.88
CA LYS A 182 -3.17 8.17 7.67
C LYS A 182 -3.66 7.03 6.77
N GLY A 183 -4.89 6.58 6.97
CA GLY A 183 -5.53 5.59 6.09
C GLY A 183 -5.65 6.10 4.65
N TRP A 184 -6.08 7.35 4.48
CA TRP A 184 -6.18 7.97 3.16
C TRP A 184 -4.83 8.04 2.43
N LYS A 185 -3.80 8.50 3.14
CA LYS A 185 -2.43 8.54 2.62
C LYS A 185 -1.95 7.15 2.20
N LEU A 186 -2.31 6.10 2.93
CA LEU A 186 -1.95 4.73 2.57
C LEU A 186 -2.63 4.29 1.27
N CYS A 187 -3.94 4.49 1.12
CA CYS A 187 -4.69 4.15 -0.10
C CYS A 187 -4.09 4.82 -1.33
N VAL A 188 -3.85 6.14 -1.25
CA VAL A 188 -3.26 6.91 -2.36
C VAL A 188 -1.85 6.41 -2.67
N THR A 189 -1.02 6.17 -1.65
CA THR A 189 0.34 5.63 -1.87
C THR A 189 0.29 4.28 -2.57
N TYR A 190 -0.59 3.38 -2.09
CA TYR A 190 -0.75 2.04 -2.64
C TYR A 190 -1.21 2.07 -4.11
N GLY A 191 -2.28 2.81 -4.41
CA GLY A 191 -2.82 2.97 -5.77
C GLY A 191 -1.78 3.57 -6.72
N ASN A 192 -1.07 4.61 -6.30
CA ASN A 192 -0.04 5.26 -7.11
C ASN A 192 1.09 4.30 -7.50
N PHE A 193 1.55 3.44 -6.58
CA PHE A 193 2.62 2.49 -6.92
C PHE A 193 2.16 1.40 -7.90
N PHE A 194 0.92 0.94 -7.81
CA PHE A 194 0.36 0.05 -8.85
C PHE A 194 0.20 0.77 -10.19
N GLN A 195 -0.25 2.02 -10.19
CA GLN A 195 -0.37 2.82 -11.41
C GLN A 195 1.00 3.06 -12.07
N MET A 196 2.02 3.41 -11.28
CA MET A 196 3.39 3.55 -11.78
C MET A 196 3.95 2.24 -12.33
N GLU A 197 3.70 1.12 -11.64
CA GLU A 197 4.14 -0.18 -12.12
C GLU A 197 3.41 -0.58 -13.42
N ALA A 198 2.13 -0.27 -13.57
CA ALA A 198 1.38 -0.50 -14.81
C ALA A 198 1.94 0.32 -15.97
N ALA A 199 2.23 1.61 -15.74
CA ALA A 199 2.88 2.48 -16.72
C ALA A 199 4.26 1.94 -17.14
N ASN A 200 5.09 1.48 -16.19
CA ASN A 200 6.40 0.89 -16.47
C ASN A 200 6.31 -0.40 -17.32
N LYS A 201 5.17 -1.09 -17.28
CA LYS A 201 4.89 -2.29 -18.08
C LYS A 201 4.19 -1.98 -19.41
N GLY A 202 3.89 -0.71 -19.70
CA GLY A 202 3.18 -0.31 -20.92
C GLY A 202 1.70 -0.71 -20.93
N LEU A 203 1.07 -0.78 -19.75
CA LEU A 203 -0.34 -1.19 -19.58
C LEU A 203 -1.31 0.00 -19.48
N LEU A 204 -0.79 1.23 -19.53
CA LEU A 204 -1.54 2.50 -19.47
C LEU A 204 -1.22 3.37 -20.69
#